data_AF-A0A7L0JRX8-F1
#
_entry.id   AF-A0A7L0JRX8-F1
#
_cell.length_a   1.000
_cell.length_b   1.000
_cell.length_c   1.000
_cell.angle_alpha   90.00
_cell.angle_beta   90.00
_cell.angle_gamma   90.00
#
_symmetry.space_group_name_H-M   'P 1'
#
loop_
_entity.id
_entity.type
_entity.pdbx_description
1 polymer ?
#
loop_
_entity_poly.entity_id
_entity_poly.type
_entity_poly.pdbx_seq_one_letter_code
_entity_poly.pdbx_strand_id
1 'polypeptide(L)' 'APPRSTARQLVREALERYGLAPEEGDFVLCDVVGRAGGPDGAWQAEHLRPVGDAERPLVLQDVWKPKAGCSRRFEIRR' A
#
# COMPACT_ATOMS: atom_id res chain seq x y z
N ALA A 1 -9.15 -6.10 6.52
CA ALA A 1 -9.93 -4.91 6.86
C ALA A 1 -11.17 -4.81 5.96
N PRO A 2 -12.27 -4.18 6.39
CA PRO A 2 -13.47 -3.97 5.59
C PRO A 2 -13.21 -3.11 4.33
N PRO A 3 -13.94 -3.30 3.22
CA PRO A 3 -13.70 -2.53 1.98
C PRO A 3 -13.78 -1.01 2.14
N ARG A 4 -14.58 -0.52 3.11
CA ARG A 4 -14.77 0.91 3.37
C ARG A 4 -13.72 1.55 4.27
N SER A 5 -12.73 0.79 4.75
CA SER A 5 -11.63 1.32 5.57
C SER A 5 -10.84 2.37 4.79
N THR A 6 -10.56 3.48 5.47
CA THR A 6 -9.73 4.56 4.95
C THR A 6 -8.25 4.21 5.04
N ALA A 7 -7.39 4.84 4.22
CA ALA A 7 -5.95 4.63 4.28
C ALA A 7 -5.39 4.90 5.69
N ARG A 8 -5.82 5.98 6.34
CA ARG A 8 -5.42 6.31 7.72
C ARG A 8 -5.76 5.20 8.72
N GLN A 9 -6.95 4.60 8.60
CA GLN A 9 -7.35 3.48 9.47
C GLN A 9 -6.48 2.24 9.24
N LEU A 10 -6.16 1.93 7.97
CA LEU A 10 -5.30 0.78 7.64
C LEU A 10 -3.87 0.95 8.14
N VAL A 11 -3.31 2.16 7.99
CA VAL A 11 -1.97 2.49 8.50
C VAL A 11 -1.94 2.34 10.01
N ARG A 12 -2.90 2.93 10.72
CA ARG A 12 -3.03 2.79 12.18
C ARG A 12 -3.11 1.33 12.62
N GLU A 13 -4.03 0.56 12.05
CA GLU A 13 -4.23 -0.86 12.39
C GLU A 13 -2.96 -1.70 12.15
N ALA A 14 -2.22 -1.42 11.08
CA ALA A 14 -0.98 -2.12 10.80
C ALA A 14 0.13 -1.75 11.80
N LEU A 15 0.31 -0.46 12.09
CA LEU A 15 1.31 0.02 13.05
C LEU A 15 1.07 -0.52 14.46
N GLU A 16 -0.20 -0.56 14.90
CA GLU A 16 -0.60 -1.16 16.16
C GLU A 16 -0.18 -2.64 16.26
N ARG A 17 -0.32 -3.42 15.17
CA ARG A 17 0.13 -4.82 15.12
C ARG A 17 1.65 -4.98 15.17
N TYR A 18 2.39 -3.97 14.73
CA TYR A 18 3.86 -3.92 14.84
C TYR A 18 4.34 -3.31 16.17
N GLY A 19 3.42 -2.91 17.07
CA GLY A 19 3.78 -2.27 18.34
C GLY A 19 4.39 -0.87 18.18
N LEU A 20 4.09 -0.20 17.06
CA LEU A 20 4.57 1.15 16.77
C LEU A 20 3.50 2.18 17.17
N ALA A 21 3.92 3.23 17.87
CA ALA A 21 3.08 4.40 18.20
C ALA A 21 3.68 5.65 17.55
N PRO A 22 3.46 5.86 16.24
CA PRO A 22 4.04 7.01 15.56
C PRO A 22 3.16 8.25 15.67
N GLU A 23 3.76 9.41 15.38
CA GLU A 23 3.04 10.67 15.31
C GLU A 23 2.10 10.71 14.10
N GLU A 24 1.10 11.60 14.15
CA GLU A 24 0.20 11.76 13.00
C GLU A 24 0.99 12.26 11.77
N GLY A 25 0.91 11.49 10.67
CA GLY A 25 1.56 11.83 9.40
C GLY A 25 2.95 11.24 9.21
N ASP A 26 3.49 10.51 10.19
CA ASP A 26 4.79 9.83 10.10
C ASP A 26 4.82 8.71 9.05
N PHE A 27 3.65 8.19 8.69
CA PHE A 27 3.51 7.07 7.79
C PHE A 27 2.34 7.26 6.83
N VAL A 28 2.56 6.86 5.59
CA VAL A 28 1.56 6.87 4.52
C VAL A 28 1.40 5.48 3.93
N LEU A 29 0.19 5.17 3.47
CA LEU A 29 -0.05 3.99 2.65
C LEU A 29 0.30 4.32 1.20
N CYS A 30 1.10 3.49 0.56
CA CYS A 30 1.47 3.60 -0.85
C CYS A 30 0.87 2.45 -1.64
N ASP A 31 0.25 2.79 -2.77
CA ASP A 31 -0.13 1.84 -3.81
C ASP A 31 1.07 1.63 -4.73
N VAL A 32 1.67 0.44 -4.69
CA VAL A 32 2.94 0.16 -5.37
C VAL A 32 2.74 -0.87 -6.47
N VAL A 33 3.24 -0.54 -7.65
CA VAL A 33 3.22 -1.39 -8.83
C VAL A 33 4.66 -1.74 -9.21
N GLY A 34 4.88 -3.00 -9.54
CA GLY A 34 6.19 -3.51 -9.86
C GLY A 34 6.13 -4.79 -10.66
N ARG A 35 7.29 -5.42 -10.85
CA ARG A 35 7.42 -6.66 -11.61
C ARG A 35 8.25 -7.67 -10.84
N ALA A 36 7.92 -8.95 -11.04
CA ALA A 36 8.80 -10.05 -10.65
C ALA A 36 9.90 -10.22 -11.70
N GLY A 37 11.08 -10.70 -11.30
CA GLY A 37 12.19 -10.95 -12.22
C GLY A 37 13.30 -9.88 -12.22
N GLY A 38 13.46 -9.14 -11.12
CA GLY A 38 14.70 -8.40 -10.87
C GLY A 38 15.91 -9.34 -10.70
N PRO A 39 17.13 -8.81 -10.41
CA PRO A 39 18.26 -9.62 -9.98
C PRO A 39 17.80 -10.57 -8.87
N ASP A 40 18.21 -11.83 -8.97
CA ASP A 40 17.82 -12.93 -8.08
C ASP A 40 16.33 -13.32 -8.12
N GLY A 41 15.58 -12.88 -9.13
CA GLY A 41 14.14 -13.12 -9.26
C GLY A 41 13.31 -12.27 -8.29
N ALA A 42 13.92 -11.31 -7.60
CA ALA A 42 13.26 -10.46 -6.64
C ALA A 42 12.18 -9.58 -7.29
N TRP A 43 11.15 -9.25 -6.51
CA TRP A 43 10.14 -8.29 -6.93
C TRP A 43 10.70 -6.86 -6.81
N GLN A 44 10.52 -6.07 -7.85
CA GLN A 44 11.00 -4.69 -7.90
C GLN A 44 9.84 -3.71 -8.06
N ALA A 45 9.77 -2.74 -7.15
CA ALA A 45 8.88 -1.60 -7.27
C ALA A 45 9.34 -0.73 -8.45
N GLU A 46 8.45 -0.48 -9.40
CA GLU A 46 8.72 0.42 -10.53
C GLU A 46 8.04 1.78 -10.31
N HIS A 47 6.83 1.78 -9.75
CA HIS A 47 6.03 2.98 -9.52
C HIS A 47 5.29 2.90 -8.19
N LEU A 48 5.08 4.05 -7.57
CA LEU A 48 4.26 4.16 -6.36
C LEU A 48 3.41 5.43 -6.40
N ARG A 49 2.28 5.38 -5.71
CA ARG A 49 1.43 6.53 -5.44
C ARG A 49 1.06 6.56 -3.96
N PRO A 50 1.31 7.66 -3.23
CA PRO A 50 0.73 7.85 -1.91
C PRO A 50 -0.79 7.84 -2.00
N VAL A 51 -1.42 7.10 -1.10
CA VAL A 51 -2.87 6.99 -0.99
C VAL A 51 -3.32 7.97 0.08
N GLY A 52 -4.17 8.93 -0.30
CA GLY A 52 -4.64 9.97 0.60
C GLY A 52 -5.42 9.39 1.78
N ASP A 53 -5.32 10.02 2.94
CA ASP A 53 -5.84 9.53 4.21
C ASP A 53 -7.30 9.07 4.18
N ALA A 54 -8.16 9.79 3.43
CA ALA A 54 -9.58 9.52 3.32
C ALA A 54 -9.97 8.59 2.15
N GLU A 55 -9.02 8.23 1.28
CA GLU A 55 -9.25 7.25 0.21
C GLU A 55 -9.56 5.88 0.82
N ARG A 56 -10.28 5.04 0.07
CA ARG A 56 -10.65 3.67 0.45
C ARG A 56 -9.83 2.67 -0.38
N PRO A 57 -8.64 2.25 0.10
CA PRO A 57 -7.65 1.58 -0.75
C PRO A 57 -8.13 0.20 -1.21
N LEU A 58 -8.95 -0.46 -0.40
CA LEU A 58 -9.52 -1.77 -0.74
C LEU A 58 -10.59 -1.68 -1.83
N VAL A 59 -11.33 -0.57 -1.94
CA VAL A 59 -12.21 -0.34 -3.11
C VAL A 59 -11.35 -0.16 -4.37
N LEU A 60 -10.27 0.63 -4.28
CA LEU A 60 -9.33 0.81 -5.38
C LEU A 60 -8.66 -0.52 -5.79
N GLN A 61 -8.45 -1.44 -4.84
CA GLN A 61 -7.95 -2.78 -5.10
C GLN A 61 -8.86 -3.58 -6.04
N ASP A 62 -10.16 -3.41 -5.89
CA ASP A 62 -11.15 -4.17 -6.63
C ASP A 62 -11.37 -3.59 -8.04
N VAL A 63 -11.40 -2.26 -8.18
CA VAL A 63 -11.76 -1.58 -9.43
C VAL A 63 -10.59 -1.27 -10.37
N TRP A 64 -9.34 -1.37 -9.89
CA TRP A 64 -8.15 -1.09 -10.69
C TRP A 64 -7.14 -2.23 -10.63
N LYS A 65 -6.66 -2.68 -11.80
CA LYS A 65 -5.66 -3.74 -11.93
C LYS A 65 -4.43 -3.22 -12.67
N PRO A 66 -3.22 -3.69 -12.31
CA PRO A 66 -2.00 -3.36 -13.04
C PRO A 66 -2.04 -3.82 -14.49
N LYS A 67 -1.19 -3.20 -15.31
CA LYS A 67 -0.89 -3.70 -16.66
C LYS A 67 -0.40 -5.16 -16.61
N ALA A 68 -0.70 -5.93 -17.65
CA ALA A 68 -0.19 -7.30 -17.79
C ALA A 68 1.33 -7.37 -17.61
N GLY A 69 1.80 -8.36 -16.85
CA GLY A 69 3.21 -8.52 -16.46
C GLY A 69 3.64 -7.70 -15.23
N CYS A 70 2.79 -6.80 -14.72
CA CYS A 70 3.00 -6.14 -13.44
C CYS A 70 2.16 -6.79 -12.34
N SER A 71 2.63 -6.68 -11.10
CA SER A 71 1.85 -6.97 -9.90
C SER A 71 1.83 -5.75 -8.97
N ARG A 72 0.89 -5.77 -8.03
CA ARG A 72 0.59 -4.66 -7.12
C ARG A 72 0.59 -5.13 -5.68
N ARG A 73 1.06 -4.26 -4.78
CA ARG A 73 0.94 -4.43 -3.33
C ARG A 73 0.82 -3.08 -2.65
N PHE A 74 0.18 -3.06 -1.49
CA PHE A 74 0.22 -1.90 -0.61
C PHE A 74 1.45 -1.97 0.29
N GLU A 75 2.10 -0.83 0.49
CA GLU A 75 3.24 -0.68 1.38
C GLU A 75 3.01 0.47 2.34
N ILE A 76 3.46 0.35 3.58
CA ILE A 76 3.52 1.46 4.53
C ILE A 76 4.92 2.05 4.46
N ARG A 77 5.01 3.37 4.23
CA ARG A 77 6.28 4.09 4.12
C ARG A 77 6.27 5.30 5.04
N ARG A 78 7.46 5.70 5.50
CA ARG A 78 7.68 7.02 6.09
C ARG A 78 7.77 8.08 5.00
#